data_AF-A0A918PI55-F1
#
_entry.id   AF-A0A918PI55-F1
#
_cell.length_a   1.000
_cell.length_b   1.000
_cell.length_c   1.000
_cell.angle_alpha   90.00
_cell.angle_beta   90.00
_cell.angle_gamma   90.00
#
_symmetry.space_group_name_H-M   'P 1'
#
loop_
_entity.id
_entity.type
_entity.pdbx_description
1 polymer ?
#
loop_
_entity_poly.entity_id
_entity_poly.type
_entity_poly.pdbx_seq_one_letter_code
_entity_poly.pdbx_strand_id
1 'polypeptide(L)'
;MMRLNREEMARRVAQDIPEGAYVNLGIGLPTKVANYLPVDREVLLQSENGLLGMGPAPAPGDEDWDLINAGKQAVTLLTGGCYFHHADSFAMMRGGHLDICVLGAFQVAVNGDLANWHTGEPGAIPAVGGAMDLAIGAKKTLVMMELLTRDGRSKLVERCSYPLTGLGCTSRVYTDMAVFDLGSAGARVVETVEGCSVDDLRNLTGLVLEG
;
A
#
# COMPACT_ATOMS: atom_id res chain seq x y z
N MET A 1 2.90 18.43 16.97
CA MET A 1 2.95 17.06 16.45
C MET A 1 3.88 17.03 15.25
N MET A 2 4.96 16.27 15.32
CA MET A 2 5.84 16.05 14.17
C MET A 2 5.16 15.03 13.25
N ARG A 3 4.97 15.36 11.97
CA ARG A 3 4.39 14.44 10.98
C ARG A 3 5.50 13.77 10.20
N LEU A 4 5.34 12.49 9.90
CA LEU A 4 6.24 11.80 8.98
C LEU A 4 6.05 12.36 7.57
N ASN A 5 7.14 12.64 6.88
CA ASN A 5 7.11 12.85 5.45
C ASN A 5 6.90 11.51 4.71
N ARG A 6 6.68 11.59 3.40
CA ARG A 6 6.40 10.42 2.55
C ARG A 6 7.53 9.39 2.52
N GLU A 7 8.78 9.84 2.65
CA GLU A 7 9.96 8.96 2.69
C GLU A 7 10.05 8.24 4.04
N GLU A 8 9.76 8.93 5.14
CA GLU A 8 9.74 8.35 6.49
C GLU A 8 8.62 7.32 6.64
N MET A 9 7.42 7.59 6.12
CA MET A 9 6.36 6.60 6.04
C MET A 9 6.80 5.37 5.24
N ALA A 10 7.48 5.55 4.09
CA ALA A 10 7.89 4.44 3.24
C ALA A 10 8.94 3.56 3.93
N ARG A 11 9.89 4.19 4.63
CA ARG A 11 10.87 3.52 5.47
C ARG A 11 10.21 2.73 6.59
N ARG A 12 9.17 3.29 7.22
CA ARG A 12 8.44 2.61 8.29
C ARG A 12 7.69 1.37 7.78
N VAL A 13 7.05 1.45 6.61
CA VAL A 13 6.40 0.30 5.97
C VAL A 13 7.44 -0.79 5.67
N ALA A 14 8.60 -0.42 5.11
CA ALA A 14 9.65 -1.37 4.75
C ALA A 14 10.17 -2.19 5.94
N GLN A 15 10.16 -1.63 7.16
CA GLN A 15 10.59 -2.33 8.37
C GLN A 15 9.66 -3.51 8.74
N ASP A 16 8.38 -3.42 8.41
CA ASP A 16 7.37 -4.44 8.71
C ASP A 16 7.29 -5.54 7.63
N ILE A 17 8.06 -5.42 6.54
CA ILE A 17 8.16 -6.45 5.50
C ILE A 17 9.18 -7.50 5.97
N PRO A 18 8.76 -8.77 6.12
CA PRO A 18 9.64 -9.83 6.60
C PRO A 18 10.57 -10.34 5.49
N GLU A 19 11.64 -11.00 5.91
CA GLU A 19 12.55 -11.75 5.04
C GLU A 19 11.79 -12.81 4.23
N GLY A 20 12.14 -12.95 2.95
CA GLY A 20 11.58 -13.92 2.02
C GLY A 20 10.18 -13.60 1.52
N ALA A 21 9.65 -12.39 1.81
CA ALA A 21 8.30 -12.01 1.42
C ALA A 21 8.17 -11.76 -0.09
N TYR A 22 7.06 -12.23 -0.66
CA TYR A 22 6.59 -11.86 -1.99
C TYR A 22 5.68 -10.64 -1.89
N VAL A 23 6.12 -9.52 -2.46
CA VAL A 23 5.50 -8.21 -2.22
C VAL A 23 5.09 -7.55 -3.53
N ASN A 24 3.88 -7.03 -3.58
CA ASN A 24 3.45 -6.08 -4.60
C ASN A 24 3.33 -4.67 -4.01
N LEU A 25 3.83 -3.67 -4.73
CA LEU A 25 3.73 -2.26 -4.36
C LEU A 25 2.86 -1.52 -5.38
N GLY A 26 1.71 -1.02 -4.93
CA GLY A 26 0.81 -0.21 -5.75
C GLY A 26 1.46 1.10 -6.20
N ILE A 27 1.02 1.61 -7.36
CA ILE A 27 1.54 2.84 -7.95
C ILE A 27 1.37 4.04 -7.00
N GLY A 28 2.35 4.94 -7.01
CA GLY A 28 2.29 6.22 -6.30
C GLY A 28 3.12 6.21 -5.02
N LEU A 29 2.47 6.45 -3.88
CA LEU A 29 3.16 6.50 -2.59
C LEU A 29 3.80 5.14 -2.19
N PRO A 30 3.14 3.98 -2.40
CA PRO A 30 3.72 2.68 -2.01
C PRO A 30 4.99 2.28 -2.77
N THR A 31 5.19 2.72 -4.01
CA THR A 31 6.41 2.36 -4.77
C THR A 31 7.69 2.87 -4.10
N LYS A 32 7.60 3.92 -3.27
CA LYS A 32 8.74 4.42 -2.48
C LYS A 32 9.27 3.41 -1.48
N VAL A 33 8.44 2.46 -1.03
CA VAL A 33 8.84 1.41 -0.06
C VAL A 33 10.01 0.60 -0.59
N ALA A 34 10.07 0.35 -1.91
CA ALA A 34 11.16 -0.38 -2.56
C ALA A 34 12.55 0.22 -2.27
N ASN A 35 12.65 1.55 -2.15
CA ASN A 35 13.92 2.25 -1.91
C ASN A 35 14.42 2.11 -0.46
N TYR A 36 13.59 1.58 0.44
CA TYR A 36 13.91 1.44 1.87
C TYR A 36 13.88 -0.01 2.34
N LEU A 37 13.71 -0.97 1.44
CA LEU A 37 13.86 -2.38 1.76
C LEU A 37 15.30 -2.63 2.25
N PRO A 38 15.50 -3.30 3.39
CA PRO A 38 16.83 -3.55 3.92
C PRO A 38 17.69 -4.36 2.93
N VAL A 39 18.93 -3.93 2.72
CA VAL A 39 19.85 -4.57 1.77
C VAL A 39 20.29 -5.97 2.19
N ASP A 40 20.16 -6.27 3.48
CA ASP A 40 20.45 -7.56 4.09
C ASP A 40 19.23 -8.50 4.08
N ARG A 41 18.11 -8.08 3.47
CA ARG A 41 16.89 -8.87 3.36
C ARG A 41 16.51 -9.22 1.92
N GLU A 42 16.19 -10.48 1.68
CA GLU A 42 15.59 -10.91 0.42
C GLU A 42 14.09 -10.62 0.42
N VAL A 43 13.67 -9.68 -0.43
CA VAL A 43 12.25 -9.36 -0.67
C VAL A 43 12.02 -9.40 -2.17
N LEU A 44 11.09 -10.25 -2.61
CA LEU A 44 10.80 -10.41 -4.03
C LEU A 44 9.66 -9.48 -4.43
N LEU A 45 10.00 -8.45 -5.19
CA LEU A 45 9.02 -7.53 -5.75
C LEU A 45 8.35 -8.12 -6.99
N GLN A 46 7.02 -8.21 -6.94
CA GLN A 46 6.17 -8.58 -8.07
C GLN A 46 5.57 -7.33 -8.71
N SER A 47 5.52 -7.31 -10.04
CA SER A 47 4.80 -6.31 -10.84
C SER A 47 3.68 -6.98 -11.63
N GLU A 48 2.48 -6.39 -11.58
CA GLU A 48 1.25 -6.99 -12.11
C GLU A 48 1.28 -7.23 -13.63
N ASN A 49 2.14 -6.54 -14.36
CA ASN A 49 2.36 -6.71 -15.79
C ASN A 49 3.23 -7.92 -16.18
N GLY A 50 3.61 -8.79 -15.24
CA GLY A 50 4.23 -10.08 -15.55
C GLY A 50 5.68 -10.24 -15.13
N LEU A 51 6.07 -9.68 -13.98
CA LEU A 51 7.44 -9.69 -13.48
C LEU A 51 7.52 -10.10 -12.01
N LEU A 52 8.48 -10.94 -11.64
CA LEU A 52 8.85 -11.24 -10.27
C LEU A 52 10.37 -11.09 -10.11
N GLY A 53 10.80 -10.52 -8.98
CA GLY A 53 12.20 -10.16 -8.76
C GLY A 53 12.55 -8.82 -9.40
N MET A 54 11.60 -7.87 -9.43
CA MET A 54 11.82 -6.52 -9.95
C MET A 54 12.92 -5.80 -9.14
N GLY A 55 13.90 -5.26 -9.86
CA GLY A 55 14.99 -4.46 -9.30
C GLY A 55 14.72 -2.94 -9.36
N PRO A 56 15.72 -2.12 -8.99
CA PRO A 56 15.61 -0.66 -9.08
C PRO A 56 15.53 -0.17 -10.54
N ALA A 57 15.32 1.13 -10.71
CA ALA A 57 15.44 1.78 -12.01
C ALA A 57 16.86 1.59 -12.60
N PRO A 58 16.99 1.43 -13.93
CA PRO A 58 18.29 1.35 -14.59
C PRO A 58 19.04 2.68 -14.52
N ALA A 59 20.34 2.66 -14.82
CA ALA A 59 21.11 3.88 -14.98
C ALA A 59 20.62 4.67 -16.21
N PRO A 60 20.75 6.02 -16.22
CA PRO A 60 20.34 6.83 -17.37
C PRO A 60 21.04 6.38 -18.66
N GLY A 61 20.27 6.06 -19.69
CA GLY A 61 20.76 5.55 -20.98
C GLY A 61 20.71 4.02 -21.13
N ASP A 62 20.49 3.29 -20.03
CA ASP A 62 20.35 1.82 -20.02
C ASP A 62 18.88 1.38 -19.93
N GLU A 63 17.92 2.27 -20.24
CA GLU A 63 16.50 1.95 -20.19
C GLU A 63 16.09 0.93 -21.25
N ASP A 64 15.51 -0.19 -20.81
CA ASP A 64 14.79 -1.13 -21.65
C ASP A 64 13.28 -0.89 -21.49
N TRP A 65 12.63 -0.41 -22.55
CA TRP A 65 11.20 -0.08 -22.53
C TRP A 65 10.28 -1.30 -22.67
N ASP A 66 10.83 -2.48 -22.95
CA ASP A 66 10.12 -3.75 -22.80
C ASP A 66 10.13 -4.23 -21.33
N LEU A 67 11.06 -3.71 -20.50
CA LEU A 67 11.19 -4.01 -19.07
C LEU A 67 10.69 -2.83 -18.21
N ILE A 68 9.38 -2.78 -18.01
CA ILE A 68 8.72 -1.74 -17.21
C ILE A 68 7.96 -2.31 -16.01
N ASN A 69 7.74 -1.48 -15.00
CA ASN A 69 6.81 -1.78 -13.91
C ASN A 69 5.35 -1.38 -14.25
N ALA A 70 4.42 -1.68 -13.34
CA ALA A 70 3.01 -1.31 -13.45
C ALA A 70 2.78 0.21 -13.64
N GLY A 71 3.69 1.03 -13.12
CA GLY A 71 3.70 2.49 -13.27
C GLY A 71 4.27 3.01 -14.60
N LYS A 72 4.60 2.13 -15.55
CA LYS A 72 5.19 2.46 -16.85
C LYS A 72 6.58 3.12 -16.74
N GLN A 73 7.34 2.75 -15.71
CA GLN A 73 8.73 3.18 -15.52
C GLN A 73 9.66 2.03 -15.87
N ALA A 74 10.76 2.31 -16.55
CA ALA A 74 11.82 1.34 -16.80
C ALA A 74 12.41 0.82 -15.49
N VAL A 75 12.62 -0.49 -15.40
CA VAL A 75 13.16 -1.17 -14.22
C VAL A 75 14.24 -2.16 -14.64
N THR A 76 14.90 -2.78 -13.67
CA THR A 76 15.83 -3.88 -13.87
C THR A 76 15.25 -5.19 -13.37
N LEU A 77 15.87 -6.30 -13.74
CA LEU A 77 15.54 -7.63 -13.24
C LEU A 77 16.66 -8.12 -12.33
N LEU A 78 16.33 -8.50 -11.09
CA LEU A 78 17.29 -9.10 -10.17
C LEU A 78 17.62 -10.54 -10.57
N THR A 79 18.77 -11.04 -10.10
CA THR A 79 19.17 -12.43 -10.33
C THR A 79 18.12 -13.38 -9.74
N GLY A 80 17.69 -14.35 -10.54
CA GLY A 80 16.60 -15.29 -10.17
C GLY A 80 15.19 -14.78 -10.46
N GLY A 81 15.04 -13.53 -10.92
CA GLY A 81 13.76 -13.01 -11.37
C GLY A 81 13.24 -13.69 -12.64
N CYS A 82 11.93 -13.57 -12.88
CA CYS A 82 11.27 -14.22 -14.00
C CYS A 82 10.16 -13.35 -14.62
N TYR A 83 9.89 -13.67 -15.89
CA TYR A 83 8.76 -13.12 -16.64
C TYR A 83 7.65 -14.15 -16.75
N PHE A 84 6.41 -13.67 -16.80
CA PHE A 84 5.24 -14.50 -17.01
C PHE A 84 4.13 -13.70 -17.70
N HIS A 85 3.18 -14.41 -18.30
CA HIS A 85 2.06 -13.77 -18.96
C HIS A 85 1.15 -13.08 -17.93
N HIS A 86 0.45 -12.00 -18.32
CA HIS A 86 -0.41 -11.25 -17.40
C HIS A 86 -1.47 -12.13 -16.73
N ALA A 87 -1.97 -13.18 -17.41
CA ALA A 87 -2.91 -14.12 -16.81
C ALA A 87 -2.31 -14.87 -15.61
N ASP A 88 -1.03 -15.28 -15.69
CA ASP A 88 -0.32 -15.96 -14.61
C ASP A 88 -0.03 -15.00 -13.46
N SER A 89 0.27 -13.73 -13.77
CA SER A 89 0.44 -12.66 -12.79
C SER A 89 -0.80 -12.49 -11.92
N PHE A 90 -1.97 -12.38 -12.55
CA PHE A 90 -3.24 -12.26 -11.84
C PHE A 90 -3.66 -13.57 -11.16
N ALA A 91 -3.25 -14.74 -11.68
CA ALA A 91 -3.43 -16.01 -10.98
C ALA A 91 -2.59 -16.06 -9.69
N MET A 92 -1.35 -15.58 -9.71
CA MET A 92 -0.49 -15.44 -8.52
C MET A 92 -1.14 -14.51 -7.48
N MET A 93 -1.61 -13.33 -7.91
CA MET A 93 -2.28 -12.36 -7.05
C MET A 93 -3.55 -12.96 -6.42
N ARG A 94 -4.50 -13.42 -7.25
CA ARG A 94 -5.81 -13.91 -6.81
C ARG A 94 -5.73 -15.26 -6.09
N GLY A 95 -4.68 -16.04 -6.33
CA GLY A 95 -4.43 -17.33 -5.68
C GLY A 95 -3.82 -17.23 -4.29
N GLY A 96 -3.55 -16.03 -3.76
CA GLY A 96 -2.97 -15.89 -2.42
C GLY A 96 -1.48 -16.21 -2.34
N HIS A 97 -0.76 -16.07 -3.46
CA HIS A 97 0.67 -16.35 -3.51
C HIS A 97 1.54 -15.13 -3.16
N LEU A 98 0.96 -13.93 -3.10
CA LEU A 98 1.62 -12.74 -2.56
C LEU A 98 1.41 -12.65 -1.05
N ASP A 99 2.50 -12.50 -0.31
CA ASP A 99 2.44 -12.36 1.15
C ASP A 99 1.90 -11.00 1.56
N ILE A 100 2.34 -9.95 0.86
CA ILE A 100 2.00 -8.56 1.17
C ILE A 100 1.68 -7.82 -0.11
N CYS A 101 0.61 -7.01 -0.10
CA CYS A 101 0.47 -5.91 -1.03
C CYS A 101 0.41 -4.59 -0.26
N VAL A 102 1.04 -3.54 -0.79
CA VAL A 102 0.99 -2.18 -0.21
C VAL A 102 0.26 -1.26 -1.17
N LEU A 103 -0.85 -0.68 -0.75
CA LEU A 103 -1.71 0.16 -1.59
C LEU A 103 -1.82 1.58 -1.01
N GLY A 104 -2.07 2.55 -1.90
CA GLY A 104 -2.57 3.85 -1.49
C GLY A 104 -4.08 3.79 -1.24
N ALA A 105 -4.63 4.78 -0.52
CA ALA A 105 -6.07 4.88 -0.29
C ALA A 105 -6.58 6.32 -0.25
N PHE A 106 -7.82 6.50 -0.69
CA PHE A 106 -8.62 7.71 -0.45
C PHE A 106 -9.32 7.62 0.91
N GLN A 107 -9.88 6.46 1.22
CA GLN A 107 -10.47 6.14 2.52
C GLN A 107 -10.15 4.69 2.90
N VAL A 108 -9.98 4.46 4.20
CA VAL A 108 -9.99 3.13 4.79
C VAL A 108 -10.96 3.16 5.97
N ALA A 109 -11.87 2.19 6.02
CA ALA A 109 -12.78 2.07 7.14
C ALA A 109 -12.17 1.24 8.28
N VAL A 110 -12.60 1.46 9.52
CA VAL A 110 -12.09 0.74 10.71
C VAL A 110 -12.28 -0.77 10.64
N ASN A 111 -13.25 -1.25 9.85
CA ASN A 111 -13.49 -2.66 9.57
C ASN A 111 -12.56 -3.25 8.49
N GLY A 112 -11.68 -2.45 7.89
CA GLY A 112 -10.76 -2.86 6.83
C GLY A 112 -11.24 -2.59 5.40
N ASP A 113 -12.44 -2.00 5.19
CA ASP A 113 -12.89 -1.66 3.84
C ASP A 113 -11.95 -0.64 3.20
N LEU A 114 -11.56 -0.89 1.95
CA LEU A 114 -10.64 -0.06 1.18
C LEU A 114 -11.39 0.69 0.08
N ALA A 115 -11.13 1.99 -0.07
CA ALA A 115 -11.57 2.77 -1.23
C ALA A 115 -10.40 3.57 -1.82
N ASN A 116 -9.98 3.21 -3.03
CA ASN A 116 -8.79 3.81 -3.66
C ASN A 116 -8.83 3.99 -5.19
N TRP A 117 -9.94 3.66 -5.87
CA TRP A 117 -10.02 3.72 -7.34
C TRP A 117 -10.90 4.84 -7.90
N HIS A 118 -11.77 5.44 -7.07
CA HIS A 118 -12.70 6.48 -7.49
C HIS A 118 -13.20 7.30 -6.30
N THR A 119 -13.43 8.61 -6.49
CA THR A 119 -13.95 9.53 -5.45
C THR A 119 -15.48 9.71 -5.51
N GLY A 120 -16.13 9.14 -6.52
CA GLY A 120 -17.59 9.20 -6.71
C GLY A 120 -18.07 10.34 -7.58
N GLU A 121 -17.17 11.22 -8.05
CA GLU A 121 -17.56 12.39 -8.85
C GLU A 121 -18.02 12.00 -10.27
N PRO A 122 -19.15 12.54 -10.76
CA PRO A 122 -19.59 12.31 -12.13
C PRO A 122 -18.54 12.73 -13.15
N GLY A 123 -18.16 11.82 -14.05
CA GLY A 123 -17.18 12.08 -15.11
C GLY A 123 -15.72 11.86 -14.71
N ALA A 124 -15.43 11.50 -13.44
CA ALA A 124 -14.11 11.02 -13.07
C ALA A 124 -13.82 9.68 -13.77
N ILE A 125 -12.62 9.53 -14.32
CA ILE A 125 -12.21 8.31 -15.03
C ILE A 125 -11.83 7.26 -13.99
N PRO A 126 -12.48 6.08 -13.97
CA PRO A 126 -12.08 4.96 -13.12
C PRO A 126 -10.63 4.55 -13.32
N ALA A 127 -9.87 4.41 -12.24
CA ALA A 127 -8.53 3.86 -12.28
C ALA A 127 -8.42 2.67 -11.31
N VAL A 128 -9.12 1.57 -11.64
CA VAL A 128 -9.09 0.36 -10.82
C VAL A 128 -7.75 -0.37 -10.95
N GLY A 129 -7.23 -0.52 -12.18
CA GLY A 129 -6.01 -1.31 -12.44
C GLY A 129 -6.12 -2.72 -11.84
N GLY A 130 -5.00 -3.25 -11.31
CA GLY A 130 -4.97 -4.50 -10.55
C GLY A 130 -5.37 -4.39 -9.06
N ALA A 131 -5.86 -3.22 -8.60
CA ALA A 131 -6.03 -2.96 -7.17
C ALA A 131 -7.05 -3.89 -6.49
N MET A 132 -8.13 -4.27 -7.17
CA MET A 132 -9.13 -5.19 -6.62
C MET A 132 -8.57 -6.61 -6.42
N ASP A 133 -7.86 -7.16 -7.43
CA ASP A 133 -7.20 -8.46 -7.31
C ASP A 133 -6.12 -8.47 -6.24
N LEU A 134 -5.34 -7.40 -6.10
CA LEU A 134 -4.34 -7.28 -5.02
C LEU A 134 -4.97 -7.22 -3.64
N ALA A 135 -5.98 -6.38 -3.48
CA ALA A 135 -6.59 -6.12 -2.19
C ALA A 135 -7.23 -7.38 -1.61
N ILE A 136 -7.87 -8.20 -2.45
CA ILE A 136 -8.51 -9.45 -2.03
C ILE A 136 -7.55 -10.65 -2.07
N GLY A 137 -6.58 -10.63 -2.98
CA GLY A 137 -5.73 -11.78 -3.24
C GLY A 137 -4.54 -11.90 -2.30
N ALA A 138 -3.87 -10.81 -1.93
CA ALA A 138 -2.70 -10.89 -1.06
C ALA A 138 -3.04 -11.39 0.36
N LYS A 139 -2.14 -12.14 0.99
CA LYS A 139 -2.35 -12.65 2.36
C LYS A 139 -2.49 -11.52 3.38
N LYS A 140 -1.82 -10.40 3.15
CA LYS A 140 -1.96 -9.15 3.92
C LYS A 140 -1.99 -7.95 2.99
N THR A 141 -3.05 -7.16 3.09
CA THR A 141 -3.13 -5.84 2.45
C THR A 141 -2.75 -4.77 3.46
N LEU A 142 -1.70 -4.01 3.15
CA LEU A 142 -1.22 -2.86 3.89
C LEU A 142 -1.60 -1.59 3.13
N VAL A 143 -1.97 -0.53 3.85
CA VAL A 143 -2.24 0.78 3.25
C VAL A 143 -1.23 1.81 3.71
N MET A 144 -0.68 2.58 2.78
CA MET A 144 0.17 3.73 3.06
C MET A 144 -0.54 4.99 2.57
N MET A 145 -0.91 5.90 3.49
CA MET A 145 -1.64 7.13 3.15
C MET A 145 -1.42 8.24 4.17
N GLU A 146 -1.48 9.50 3.75
CA GLU A 146 -1.67 10.61 4.71
C GLU A 146 -3.00 10.41 5.46
N LEU A 147 -3.03 10.67 6.78
CA LEU A 147 -4.18 10.44 7.64
C LEU A 147 -5.32 11.41 7.33
N LEU A 148 -4.99 12.66 7.03
CA LEU A 148 -5.97 13.71 6.74
C LEU A 148 -5.94 14.11 5.26
N THR A 149 -7.08 14.57 4.77
CA THR A 149 -7.15 15.30 3.49
C THR A 149 -6.51 16.69 3.64
N ARG A 150 -6.35 17.39 2.52
CA ARG A 150 -5.88 18.78 2.51
C ARG A 150 -6.77 19.73 3.32
N ASP A 151 -8.06 19.40 3.46
CA ASP A 151 -9.03 20.17 4.23
C ASP A 151 -9.09 19.74 5.72
N GLY A 152 -8.19 18.84 6.15
CA GLY A 152 -8.12 18.36 7.53
C GLY A 152 -9.14 17.26 7.89
N ARG A 153 -9.84 16.67 6.92
CA ARG A 153 -10.80 15.58 7.16
C ARG A 153 -10.08 14.24 7.27
N SER A 154 -10.46 13.39 8.22
CA SER A 154 -9.88 12.06 8.35
C SER A 154 -10.17 11.17 7.15
N LYS A 155 -9.15 10.41 6.74
CA LYS A 155 -9.24 9.35 5.73
C LYS A 155 -9.37 7.96 6.34
N LEU A 156 -9.01 7.80 7.62
CA LEU A 156 -9.45 6.66 8.42
C LEU A 156 -10.86 6.98 8.94
N VAL A 157 -11.85 6.17 8.57
CA VAL A 157 -13.27 6.49 8.78
C VAL A 157 -14.02 5.31 9.40
N GLU A 158 -15.21 5.55 9.95
CA GLU A 158 -16.05 4.46 10.45
C GLU A 158 -16.56 3.59 9.29
N ARG A 159 -16.94 4.24 8.19
CA ARG A 159 -17.41 3.62 6.95
C ARG A 159 -16.98 4.45 5.75
N CYS A 160 -16.48 3.79 4.72
CA CYS A 160 -16.15 4.47 3.46
C CYS A 160 -17.40 5.06 2.82
N SER A 161 -17.29 6.31 2.38
CA SER A 161 -18.28 6.98 1.54
C SER A 161 -17.97 6.83 0.05
N TYR A 162 -16.71 6.59 -0.29
CA TYR A 162 -16.28 6.36 -1.67
C TYR A 162 -16.53 4.92 -2.13
N PRO A 163 -16.67 4.68 -3.44
CA PRO A 163 -16.79 3.33 -3.99
C PRO A 163 -15.66 2.43 -3.52
N LEU A 164 -16.02 1.26 -3.01
CA LEU A 164 -15.07 0.32 -2.45
C LEU A 164 -14.22 -0.37 -3.53
N THR A 165 -12.96 -0.59 -3.20
CA THR A 165 -12.02 -1.48 -3.88
C THR A 165 -12.15 -2.90 -3.33
N GLY A 166 -12.26 -3.04 -2.01
CA GLY A 166 -12.35 -4.33 -1.34
C GLY A 166 -12.99 -4.20 0.04
N LEU A 167 -13.71 -5.24 0.46
CA LEU A 167 -14.38 -5.32 1.76
C LEU A 167 -13.46 -5.97 2.78
N GLY A 168 -13.30 -5.37 3.95
CA GLY A 168 -12.58 -5.93 5.09
C GLY A 168 -11.17 -6.45 4.77
N CYS A 169 -10.52 -5.92 3.74
CA CYS A 169 -9.30 -6.50 3.19
C CYS A 169 -8.03 -5.87 3.77
N THR A 170 -8.12 -4.63 4.25
CA THR A 170 -6.97 -3.91 4.81
C THR A 170 -6.68 -4.40 6.22
N SER A 171 -5.45 -4.86 6.45
CA SER A 171 -4.99 -5.36 7.76
C SER A 171 -4.33 -4.27 8.61
N ARG A 172 -3.61 -3.34 7.98
CA ARG A 172 -2.87 -2.27 8.66
C ARG A 172 -2.77 -1.02 7.80
N VAL A 173 -2.82 0.14 8.45
CA VAL A 173 -2.70 1.47 7.83
C VAL A 173 -1.50 2.19 8.42
N TYR A 174 -0.60 2.65 7.55
CA TYR A 174 0.54 3.49 7.88
C TYR A 174 0.23 4.91 7.43
N THR A 175 0.37 5.87 8.35
CA THR A 175 0.10 7.27 8.08
C THR A 175 1.23 8.20 8.50
N ASP A 176 1.08 9.48 8.18
CA ASP A 176 2.01 10.54 8.59
C ASP A 176 1.94 10.81 10.11
N MET A 177 1.01 10.18 10.84
CA MET A 177 0.78 10.43 12.27
C MET A 177 0.80 9.17 13.14
N ALA A 178 0.43 8.01 12.60
CA ALA A 178 0.34 6.77 13.36
C ALA A 178 0.27 5.54 12.46
N VAL A 179 0.48 4.37 13.07
CA VAL A 179 0.22 3.04 12.49
C VAL A 179 -1.00 2.45 13.18
N PHE A 180 -1.94 1.91 12.39
CA PHE A 180 -3.17 1.32 12.88
C PHE A 180 -3.32 -0.13 12.41
N ASP A 181 -3.60 -1.04 13.32
CA ASP A 181 -4.14 -2.36 12.97
C ASP A 181 -5.66 -2.26 12.82
N LEU A 182 -6.21 -2.95 11.82
CA LEU A 182 -7.64 -3.02 11.57
C LEU A 182 -8.14 -4.45 11.74
N GLY A 183 -9.40 -4.60 12.11
CA GLY A 183 -10.05 -5.89 12.21
C GLY A 183 -11.50 -5.81 12.65
N SER A 184 -12.07 -6.95 13.03
CA SER A 184 -13.47 -7.04 13.46
C SER A 184 -13.79 -6.23 14.73
N ALA A 185 -12.77 -5.89 15.53
CA ALA A 185 -12.90 -5.05 16.72
C ALA A 185 -12.77 -3.54 16.43
N GLY A 186 -12.55 -3.15 15.17
CA GLY A 186 -12.27 -1.77 14.79
C GLY A 186 -10.77 -1.49 14.64
N ALA A 187 -10.37 -0.25 14.89
CA ALA A 187 -8.99 0.21 14.71
C ALA A 187 -8.23 0.32 16.05
N ARG A 188 -7.02 -0.25 16.08
CA ARG A 188 -6.07 -0.15 17.19
C ARG A 188 -4.83 0.60 16.78
N VAL A 189 -4.42 1.57 17.59
CA VAL A 189 -3.15 2.29 17.44
C VAL A 189 -2.01 1.36 17.82
N VAL A 190 -1.08 1.15 16.89
CA VAL A 190 0.14 0.36 17.09
C VAL A 190 1.30 1.25 17.49
N GLU A 191 1.36 2.44 16.87
CA GLU A 191 2.47 3.38 17.03
C GLU A 191 1.96 4.79 16.73
N THR A 192 2.46 5.80 17.45
CA THR A 192 2.23 7.21 17.16
C THR A 192 3.55 7.94 16.92
N VAL A 193 3.49 9.00 16.14
CA VAL A 193 4.63 9.93 15.97
C VAL A 193 4.89 10.74 17.24
N GLU A 194 6.09 11.30 17.33
CA GLU A 194 6.49 12.13 18.47
C GLU A 194 5.53 13.32 18.70
N GLY A 195 5.06 13.43 19.93
CA GLY A 195 4.15 14.47 20.36
C GLY A 195 2.71 14.30 19.87
N CYS A 196 2.32 13.12 19.39
CA CYS A 196 0.92 12.74 19.10
C CYS A 196 0.47 11.64 20.07
N SER A 197 -0.56 11.92 20.86
CA SER A 197 -1.20 10.94 21.75
C SER A 197 -2.36 10.22 21.06
N VAL A 198 -2.81 9.10 21.65
CA VAL A 198 -4.02 8.40 21.17
C VAL A 198 -5.26 9.30 21.27
N ASP A 199 -5.36 10.15 22.30
CA ASP A 199 -6.47 11.09 22.44
C ASP A 199 -6.45 12.17 21.35
N ASP A 200 -5.27 12.62 20.92
CA ASP A 200 -5.15 13.50 19.76
C ASP A 200 -5.67 12.83 18.48
N LEU A 201 -5.35 11.56 18.26
CA LEU A 201 -5.85 10.79 17.12
C LEU A 201 -7.37 10.58 17.18
N ARG A 202 -7.94 10.32 18.37
CA ARG A 202 -9.40 10.24 18.55
C ARG A 202 -10.07 11.57 18.20
N ASN A 203 -9.49 12.69 18.63
CA ASN A 203 -10.00 14.03 18.32
C ASN A 203 -9.90 14.36 16.82
N LEU A 204 -8.81 13.96 16.16
CA LEU A 204 -8.60 14.21 14.74
C LEU A 204 -9.46 13.34 13.83
N THR A 205 -9.66 12.08 14.22
CA THR A 205 -10.39 11.10 13.40
C THR A 205 -11.88 11.04 13.72
N GLY A 206 -12.28 11.41 14.93
CA GLY A 206 -13.64 11.21 15.44
C GLY A 206 -13.97 9.74 15.70
N LEU A 207 -12.97 8.85 15.77
CA LEU A 207 -13.13 7.42 15.93
C LEU A 207 -12.84 6.96 17.36
N VAL A 208 -13.45 5.84 17.73
CA VAL A 208 -13.03 5.07 18.90
C VAL A 208 -11.79 4.28 18.49
N LEU A 209 -10.65 4.65 19.09
CA LEU A 209 -9.36 4.00 18.84
C LEU A 209 -8.88 3.32 20.10
N GLU A 210 -8.52 2.05 20.01
CA GLU A 210 -7.79 1.33 21.07
C GLU A 210 -6.31 1.72 21.03
N GLY A 211 -5.64 1.79 22.18
CA GLY A 211 -4.22 2.14 22.31
C GLY A 211 -3.44 1.12 23.09
#